data_AF-F6FJQ6-F1
#
_entry.id   AF-F6FJQ6-F1
#
_cell.length_a   1.000
_cell.length_b   1.000
_cell.length_c   1.000
_cell.angle_alpha   90.00
_cell.angle_beta   90.00
_cell.angle_gamma   90.00
#
_symmetry.space_group_name_H-M   'P 1'
#
loop_
_entity.id
_entity.type
_entity.pdbx_description
1 polymer ?
#
loop_
_entity_poly.entity_id
_entity_poly.type
_entity_poly.pdbx_seq_one_letter_code
_entity_poly.pdbx_strand_id
1 'polypeptide(L)'
;MSWKAIVIGGTATAATGGGIAASSMISSNSGNKPTPLTKSSSPVKEVAQEALPTPKPTCVIYEGDEPTGTGNTRSFKKLLKKFKDKEEFYAEFSSRPPHPDASATKNEISNACDSEGKNSNGNVYVWYGKLPQKNEKTWIYSQSMQQDWLNKNIDKSAITTE
;
A
#
# COMPACT_ATOMS: atom_id res chain seq x y z
N MET A 1 -24.84 -40.07 21.39
CA MET A 1 -25.88 -39.26 20.72
C MET A 1 -25.35 -38.87 19.35
N SER A 2 -25.90 -39.50 18.32
CA SER A 2 -25.41 -39.45 16.94
C SER A 2 -26.02 -38.26 16.20
N TRP A 3 -25.19 -37.46 15.53
CA TRP A 3 -25.68 -36.35 14.69
C TRP A 3 -25.63 -36.78 13.22
N LYS A 4 -26.78 -36.68 12.54
CA LYS A 4 -26.97 -36.99 11.12
C LYS A 4 -26.75 -35.72 10.30
N ALA A 5 -25.80 -35.75 9.36
CA ALA A 5 -25.69 -34.73 8.31
C ALA A 5 -26.53 -35.18 7.11
N ILE A 6 -27.46 -34.33 6.67
CA ILE A 6 -28.26 -34.51 5.45
C ILE A 6 -27.55 -33.73 4.34
N VAL A 7 -27.07 -34.45 3.32
CA VAL A 7 -26.62 -33.89 2.04
C VAL A 7 -27.86 -33.78 1.14
N ILE A 8 -28.25 -32.56 0.76
CA ILE A 8 -29.26 -32.32 -0.27
C ILE A 8 -28.51 -31.83 -1.51
N GLY A 9 -28.48 -32.67 -2.54
CA GLY A 9 -27.91 -32.35 -3.84
C GLY A 9 -28.84 -31.50 -4.70
N GLY A 10 -28.21 -30.60 -5.47
CA GLY A 10 -28.46 -30.37 -6.89
C GLY A 10 -29.72 -29.62 -7.32
N THR A 11 -29.52 -28.51 -8.03
CA THR A 11 -30.24 -28.21 -9.28
C THR A 11 -29.30 -27.47 -10.23
N ALA A 12 -29.05 -28.08 -11.39
CA ALA A 12 -28.46 -27.42 -12.54
C ALA A 12 -29.54 -26.61 -13.26
N THR A 13 -29.24 -25.36 -13.61
CA THR A 13 -30.03 -24.58 -14.56
C THR A 13 -29.11 -24.19 -15.71
N ALA A 14 -29.33 -24.84 -16.85
CA ALA A 14 -28.90 -24.33 -18.14
C ALA A 14 -29.87 -23.22 -18.57
N ALA A 15 -29.36 -22.16 -19.22
CA ALA A 15 -29.72 -21.82 -20.60
C ALA A 15 -29.33 -20.38 -21.00
N THR A 16 -28.74 -20.30 -22.19
CA THR A 16 -28.97 -19.32 -23.27
C THR A 16 -28.73 -17.83 -23.05
N GLY A 17 -27.79 -17.31 -23.85
CA GLY A 17 -28.13 -16.24 -24.80
C GLY A 17 -27.25 -15.00 -24.74
N GLY A 18 -26.69 -14.61 -25.89
CA GLY A 18 -26.25 -13.24 -26.16
C GLY A 18 -24.80 -13.12 -26.63
N GLY A 19 -24.55 -13.42 -27.90
CA GLY A 19 -23.32 -12.99 -28.57
C GLY A 19 -23.45 -11.58 -29.14
N ILE A 20 -22.32 -10.89 -29.32
CA ILE A 20 -22.02 -9.93 -30.40
C ILE A 20 -20.48 -9.83 -30.40
N ALA A 21 -19.80 -10.51 -31.32
CA ALA A 21 -19.36 -10.03 -32.65
C ALA A 21 -17.97 -9.40 -32.63
N ALA A 22 -17.12 -9.98 -33.47
CA ALA A 22 -15.76 -9.56 -33.73
C ALA A 22 -15.68 -8.17 -34.36
N SER A 23 -14.59 -7.47 -34.08
CA SER A 23 -14.02 -6.52 -35.03
C SER A 23 -12.50 -6.51 -34.87
N SER A 24 -11.86 -7.34 -35.66
CA SER A 24 -10.48 -7.16 -36.10
C SER A 24 -10.50 -6.23 -37.32
N MET A 25 -9.72 -5.15 -37.30
CA MET A 25 -9.08 -4.62 -38.52
C MET A 25 -7.72 -4.03 -38.17
N ILE A 26 -6.69 -4.75 -38.60
CA ILE A 26 -5.35 -4.22 -38.87
C ILE A 26 -5.48 -3.39 -40.15
N SER A 27 -4.94 -2.18 -40.16
CA SER A 27 -4.71 -1.44 -41.41
C SER A 27 -3.28 -0.91 -41.41
N SER A 28 -2.44 -1.62 -42.16
CA SER A 28 -1.19 -1.09 -42.69
C SER A 28 -1.52 -0.45 -44.03
N ASN A 29 -1.08 0.79 -44.28
CA ASN A 29 -0.84 1.23 -45.65
C ASN A 29 0.47 2.00 -45.76
N SER A 30 1.29 1.49 -46.67
CA SER A 30 2.60 1.97 -47.11
C SER A 30 2.41 2.96 -48.25
N GLY A 31 3.22 4.01 -48.32
CA GLY A 31 3.25 4.94 -49.45
C GLY A 31 4.49 5.82 -49.44
N ASN A 32 5.40 5.56 -50.39
CA ASN A 32 6.68 6.23 -50.61
C ASN A 32 6.58 7.72 -51.01
N LYS A 33 7.65 8.46 -50.67
CA LYS A 33 8.16 9.81 -51.08
C LYS A 33 7.85 10.28 -52.53
N PRO A 34 7.97 11.60 -52.90
CA PRO A 34 9.13 12.49 -52.62
C PRO A 34 8.88 14.02 -52.36
N THR A 35 9.90 14.67 -51.80
CA THR A 35 10.08 16.12 -51.52
C THR A 35 10.29 16.95 -52.81
N PRO A 36 10.08 18.29 -52.82
CA PRO A 36 11.23 19.21 -52.61
C PRO A 36 10.95 20.55 -51.88
N LEU A 37 11.88 20.88 -50.97
CA LEU A 37 12.45 22.18 -50.55
C LEU A 37 11.67 23.50 -50.79
N THR A 38 11.43 24.29 -49.72
CA THR A 38 12.21 25.54 -49.46
C THR A 38 11.90 26.24 -48.13
N LYS A 39 12.98 26.78 -47.52
CA LYS A 39 13.11 27.92 -46.59
C LYS A 39 12.69 27.82 -45.11
N SER A 40 13.70 27.45 -44.30
CA SER A 40 14.37 28.31 -43.30
C SER A 40 13.52 29.00 -42.21
N SER A 41 13.60 28.50 -40.98
CA SER A 41 13.98 29.29 -39.80
C SER A 41 14.36 28.38 -38.62
N SER A 42 15.65 28.42 -38.27
CA SER A 42 16.33 28.24 -36.96
C SER A 42 15.89 27.17 -35.93
N PRO A 43 16.87 26.57 -35.23
CA PRO A 43 16.66 25.45 -34.32
C PRO A 43 16.07 25.94 -32.99
N VAL A 44 14.83 25.55 -32.69
CA VAL A 44 14.39 25.55 -31.30
C VAL A 44 15.13 24.39 -30.64
N LYS A 45 16.19 24.71 -29.92
CA LYS A 45 16.71 23.86 -28.85
C LYS A 45 15.52 23.54 -27.96
N GLU A 46 14.97 22.35 -28.12
CA GLU A 46 14.15 21.72 -27.09
C GLU A 46 15.11 21.46 -25.93
N VAL A 47 15.21 22.46 -25.07
CA VAL A 47 15.77 22.28 -23.74
C VAL A 47 14.84 21.25 -23.11
N ALA A 48 15.31 20.01 -23.06
CA ALA A 48 14.73 18.99 -22.20
C ALA A 48 14.63 19.64 -20.81
N GLN A 49 13.42 20.03 -20.43
CA GLN A 49 13.12 20.37 -19.06
C GLN A 49 13.39 19.08 -18.30
N GLU A 50 14.56 19.03 -17.65
CA GLU A 50 14.81 18.17 -16.51
C GLU A 50 13.63 18.39 -15.58
N ALA A 51 12.68 17.44 -15.60
CA ALA A 51 11.62 17.41 -14.63
C ALA A 51 12.31 17.37 -13.27
N LEU A 52 12.20 18.47 -12.51
CA LEU A 52 12.65 18.50 -11.12
C LEU A 52 12.08 17.24 -10.45
N PRO A 53 12.90 16.43 -9.77
CA PRO A 53 12.39 15.25 -9.10
C PRO A 53 11.29 15.70 -8.15
N THR A 54 10.05 15.28 -8.43
CA THR A 54 8.93 15.45 -7.50
C THR A 54 9.41 14.97 -6.13
N PRO A 55 9.24 15.78 -5.07
CA PRO A 55 9.64 15.36 -3.73
C PRO A 55 8.98 13.99 -3.46
N LYS A 56 9.80 12.98 -3.21
CA LYS A 56 9.26 11.67 -2.80
C LYS A 56 8.40 11.90 -1.56
N PRO A 57 7.18 11.35 -1.50
CA PRO A 57 6.35 11.49 -0.31
C PRO A 57 7.15 10.98 0.89
N THR A 58 7.34 11.83 1.89
CA THR A 58 8.01 11.47 3.13
C THR A 58 7.15 10.45 3.85
N CYS A 59 7.56 9.17 3.86
CA CYS A 59 6.83 8.14 4.58
C CYS A 59 7.16 8.20 6.06
N VAL A 60 6.31 8.86 6.83
CA VAL A 60 6.46 8.94 8.28
C VAL A 60 5.86 7.70 8.91
N ILE A 61 6.62 7.01 9.77
CA ILE A 61 6.13 5.81 10.46
C ILE A 61 5.85 6.15 11.92
N TYR A 62 4.68 5.76 12.40
CA TYR A 62 4.30 5.91 13.80
C TYR A 62 4.19 4.55 14.47
N GLU A 63 4.85 4.42 15.62
CA GLU A 63 4.60 3.33 16.56
C GLU A 63 3.39 3.69 17.41
N GLY A 64 2.35 2.87 17.37
CA GLY A 64 1.24 2.87 18.31
C GLY A 64 1.45 1.88 19.45
N ASP A 65 0.68 2.06 20.52
CA ASP A 65 0.51 1.04 21.54
C ASP A 65 -0.15 -0.23 20.97
N GLU A 66 -0.18 -1.31 21.76
CA GLU A 66 -0.90 -2.51 21.32
C GLU A 66 -2.40 -2.17 21.21
N PRO A 67 -2.98 -2.26 20.00
CA PRO A 67 -4.31 -1.74 19.79
C PRO A 67 -5.37 -2.63 20.42
N THR A 68 -6.40 -1.99 20.95
CA THR A 68 -7.56 -2.67 21.55
C THR A 68 -8.63 -2.97 20.50
N GLY A 69 -9.49 -3.96 20.75
CA GLY A 69 -10.50 -4.42 19.79
C GLY A 69 -9.96 -5.40 18.75
N THR A 70 -10.80 -5.80 17.81
CA THR A 70 -10.48 -6.81 16.77
C THR A 70 -10.97 -6.36 15.39
N GLY A 71 -10.28 -6.82 14.33
CA GLY A 71 -10.65 -6.51 12.95
C GLY A 71 -10.76 -5.01 12.68
N ASN A 72 -11.97 -4.56 12.33
CA ASN A 72 -12.27 -3.17 11.95
C ASN A 72 -12.60 -2.26 13.14
N THR A 73 -12.83 -2.80 14.34
CA THR A 73 -13.07 -2.00 15.55
C THR A 73 -11.78 -1.73 16.31
N ARG A 74 -10.64 -2.03 15.69
CA ARG A 74 -9.34 -1.98 16.33
C ARG A 74 -8.84 -0.53 16.40
N SER A 75 -8.27 -0.16 17.55
CA SER A 75 -7.85 1.22 17.79
C SER A 75 -6.68 1.35 18.75
N PHE A 76 -5.77 2.26 18.40
CA PHE A 76 -4.72 2.74 19.29
C PHE A 76 -5.32 3.62 20.37
N LYS A 77 -4.78 3.54 21.58
CA LYS A 77 -5.03 4.52 22.63
C LYS A 77 -3.93 5.57 22.70
N LYS A 78 -2.73 5.22 22.21
CA LYS A 78 -1.55 6.07 22.28
C LYS A 78 -0.60 5.86 21.09
N LEU A 79 -0.02 6.95 20.60
CA LEU A 79 1.17 6.90 19.75
C LEU A 79 2.42 7.04 20.62
N LEU A 80 3.35 6.12 20.45
CA LEU A 80 4.54 5.95 21.28
C LEU A 80 5.78 6.61 20.69
N LYS A 81 5.97 6.48 19.37
CA LYS A 81 7.18 6.96 18.69
C LYS A 81 6.87 7.39 17.27
N LYS A 82 7.61 8.37 16.78
CA LYS A 82 7.61 8.83 15.39
C LYS A 82 8.99 8.53 14.79
N PHE A 83 8.99 7.94 13.61
CA PHE A 83 10.16 7.75 12.76
C PHE A 83 9.97 8.62 11.52
N LYS A 84 11.00 9.37 11.14
CA LYS A 84 10.94 10.33 10.03
C LYS A 84 10.80 9.63 8.68
N ASP A 85 11.36 8.43 8.57
CA ASP A 85 11.43 7.64 7.35
C ASP A 85 11.53 6.13 7.64
N LYS A 86 11.56 5.34 6.55
CA LYS A 86 11.66 3.87 6.60
C LYS A 86 12.98 3.43 7.21
N GLU A 87 14.06 4.13 6.90
CA GLU A 87 15.41 3.81 7.31
C GLU A 87 15.57 3.94 8.83
N GLU A 88 15.05 5.01 9.42
CA GLU A 88 15.03 5.22 10.88
C GLU A 88 14.22 4.12 11.58
N PHE A 89 13.05 3.76 11.02
CA PHE A 89 12.27 2.65 11.55
C PHE A 89 13.01 1.31 11.43
N TYR A 90 13.68 1.02 10.30
CA TYR A 90 14.40 -0.24 10.11
C TYR A 90 15.67 -0.36 10.96
N ALA A 91 16.28 0.76 11.34
CA ALA A 91 17.36 0.80 12.33
C ALA A 91 16.85 0.38 13.71
N GLU A 92 15.67 0.87 14.11
CA GLU A 92 15.02 0.47 15.36
C GLU A 92 14.44 -0.95 15.29
N PHE A 93 14.00 -1.40 14.11
CA PHE A 93 13.30 -2.68 13.95
C PHE A 93 14.06 -3.82 14.63
N SER A 94 15.38 -3.89 14.42
CA SER A 94 16.26 -4.94 14.95
C SER A 94 16.51 -4.87 16.46
N SER A 95 16.13 -3.77 17.14
CA SER A 95 16.37 -3.59 18.58
C SER A 95 15.39 -4.40 19.45
N ARG A 96 14.27 -4.85 18.86
CA ARG A 96 13.17 -5.51 19.60
C ARG A 96 12.86 -6.91 19.06
N PRO A 97 13.67 -7.93 19.39
CA PRO A 97 13.36 -9.30 19.03
C PRO A 97 12.14 -9.83 19.81
N PRO A 98 11.43 -10.85 19.28
CA PRO A 98 11.74 -11.62 18.07
C PRO A 98 11.15 -11.09 16.76
N HIS A 99 11.71 -11.56 15.63
CA HIS A 99 11.30 -11.17 14.28
C HIS A 99 11.02 -12.39 13.39
N PRO A 100 10.02 -13.22 13.74
CA PRO A 100 9.78 -14.49 13.06
C PRO A 100 9.50 -14.32 11.55
N ASP A 101 9.09 -13.12 11.09
CA ASP A 101 8.91 -12.81 9.67
C ASP A 101 9.48 -11.42 9.28
N ALA A 102 10.67 -11.07 9.80
CA ALA A 102 11.28 -9.74 9.64
C ALA A 102 11.20 -9.16 8.22
N SER A 103 11.53 -9.98 7.21
CA SER A 103 11.53 -9.56 5.80
C SER A 103 10.13 -9.31 5.27
N ALA A 104 9.14 -10.12 5.65
CA ALA A 104 7.75 -9.94 5.22
C ALA A 104 7.19 -8.63 5.81
N THR A 105 7.37 -8.42 7.11
CA THR A 105 6.91 -7.19 7.77
C THR A 105 7.56 -5.94 7.19
N LYS A 106 8.89 -5.96 6.96
CA LYS A 106 9.58 -4.83 6.30
C LYS A 106 9.05 -4.58 4.89
N ASN A 107 8.77 -5.63 4.12
CA ASN A 107 8.17 -5.48 2.79
C ASN A 107 6.75 -4.90 2.85
N GLU A 108 5.91 -5.33 3.79
CA GLU A 108 4.57 -4.76 3.98
C GLU A 108 4.63 -3.26 4.29
N ILE A 109 5.53 -2.86 5.19
CA ILE A 109 5.72 -1.45 5.58
C ILE A 109 6.29 -0.64 4.40
N SER A 110 7.29 -1.16 3.67
CA SER A 110 7.79 -0.49 2.47
C SER A 110 6.68 -0.30 1.44
N ASN A 111 5.91 -1.36 1.16
CA ASN A 111 4.79 -1.29 0.24
C ASN A 111 3.72 -0.30 0.69
N ALA A 112 3.49 -0.18 2.01
CA ALA A 112 2.55 0.81 2.56
C ALA A 112 3.02 2.25 2.36
N CYS A 113 4.32 2.49 2.50
CA CYS A 113 4.92 3.79 2.20
C CYS A 113 4.82 4.16 0.72
N ASP A 114 5.02 3.18 -0.17
CA ASP A 114 5.17 3.43 -1.60
C ASP A 114 3.82 3.41 -2.36
N SER A 115 2.73 2.95 -1.72
CA SER A 115 1.40 2.82 -2.35
C SER A 115 0.36 3.77 -1.75
N GLU A 116 -0.38 4.48 -2.61
CA GLU A 116 -1.59 5.19 -2.21
C GLU A 116 -2.65 4.21 -1.68
N GLY A 117 -3.38 4.60 -0.63
CA GLY A 117 -4.43 3.76 -0.01
C GLY A 117 -3.94 2.68 0.97
N LYS A 118 -2.63 2.56 1.17
CA LYS A 118 -2.02 1.69 2.21
C LYS A 118 -1.35 2.47 3.34
N ASN A 119 -1.33 3.79 3.22
CA ASN A 119 -0.95 4.74 4.25
C ASN A 119 -2.07 5.79 4.39
N SER A 120 -2.01 6.57 5.46
CA SER A 120 -2.92 7.69 5.69
C SER A 120 -2.15 8.99 5.56
N ASN A 121 -2.29 9.69 4.43
CA ASN A 121 -1.62 10.95 4.14
C ASN A 121 -0.08 10.86 4.27
N GLY A 122 0.52 9.79 3.74
CA GLY A 122 1.95 9.53 3.85
C GLY A 122 2.40 8.98 5.21
N ASN A 123 1.47 8.74 6.14
CA ASN A 123 1.77 8.15 7.45
C ASN A 123 1.42 6.66 7.48
N VAL A 124 2.35 5.86 7.98
CA VAL A 124 2.16 4.43 8.22
C VAL A 124 2.15 4.17 9.72
N TYR A 125 1.21 3.36 10.19
CA TYR A 125 1.06 3.04 11.60
C TYR A 125 1.34 1.56 11.86
N VAL A 126 2.23 1.30 12.81
CA VAL A 126 2.66 -0.04 13.21
C VAL A 126 2.62 -0.16 14.72
N TRP A 127 2.63 -1.39 15.24
CA TRP A 127 2.78 -1.62 16.67
C TRP A 127 3.60 -2.87 16.93
N TYR A 128 4.16 -2.95 18.13
CA TYR A 128 4.89 -4.14 18.60
C TYR A 128 3.97 -4.98 19.49
N GLY A 129 3.51 -6.14 19.02
CA GLY A 129 2.48 -6.93 19.69
C GLY A 129 2.52 -8.41 19.34
N LYS A 130 1.60 -9.20 19.90
CA LYS A 130 1.53 -10.65 19.64
C LYS A 130 0.62 -10.94 18.45
N LEU A 131 1.04 -11.85 17.57
CA LEU A 131 0.15 -12.39 16.55
C LEU A 131 -0.69 -13.53 17.16
N PRO A 132 -1.98 -13.68 16.82
CA PRO A 132 -2.83 -14.72 17.42
C PRO A 132 -2.28 -16.16 17.28
N GLN A 133 -1.50 -16.40 16.23
CA GLN A 133 -0.91 -17.72 15.94
C GLN A 133 0.53 -17.89 16.44
N LYS A 134 1.18 -16.82 16.92
CA LYS A 134 2.57 -16.85 17.41
C LYS A 134 2.60 -16.29 18.84
N ASN A 135 3.09 -17.08 19.79
CA ASN A 135 3.23 -16.63 21.20
C ASN A 135 4.28 -15.51 21.39
N GLU A 136 4.99 -15.20 20.33
CA GLU A 136 6.07 -14.21 20.24
C GLU A 136 5.54 -12.83 19.85
N LYS A 137 6.15 -11.79 20.43
CA LYS A 137 5.89 -10.41 20.01
C LYS A 137 6.65 -10.10 18.74
N THR A 138 6.08 -9.33 17.85
CA THR A 138 6.76 -8.83 16.67
C THR A 138 6.17 -7.50 16.23
N TRP A 139 6.82 -6.85 15.26
CA TRP A 139 6.29 -5.67 14.60
C TRP A 139 5.13 -6.07 13.69
N ILE A 140 4.02 -5.36 13.79
CA ILE A 140 2.81 -5.66 13.03
C ILE A 140 2.37 -4.41 12.27
N TYR A 141 2.22 -4.60 10.96
CA TYR A 141 1.48 -3.70 10.09
C TYR A 141 0.08 -4.30 9.85
N SER A 142 -0.93 -3.44 9.71
CA SER A 142 -2.25 -3.90 9.29
C SER A 142 -2.96 -2.78 8.55
N GLN A 143 -3.56 -3.11 7.40
CA GLN A 143 -4.29 -2.15 6.58
C GLN A 143 -5.50 -1.57 7.31
N SER A 144 -6.19 -2.34 8.16
CA SER A 144 -7.35 -1.83 8.92
C SER A 144 -6.97 -0.78 9.97
N MET A 145 -5.68 -0.66 10.29
CA MET A 145 -5.14 0.35 11.19
C MET A 145 -4.63 1.59 10.46
N GLN A 146 -4.66 1.64 9.12
CA GLN A 146 -4.14 2.77 8.34
C GLN A 146 -5.20 3.85 8.16
N GLN A 147 -5.49 4.55 9.26
CA GLN A 147 -6.33 5.73 9.30
C GLN A 147 -5.59 6.90 9.93
N ASP A 148 -6.16 8.10 9.85
CA ASP A 148 -5.51 9.31 10.32
C ASP A 148 -5.56 9.45 11.85
N TRP A 149 -4.66 8.74 12.54
CA TRP A 149 -4.56 8.74 14.00
C TRP A 149 -4.08 10.08 14.57
N LEU A 150 -3.38 10.89 13.77
CA LEU A 150 -2.96 12.23 14.19
C LEU A 150 -4.15 13.16 14.38
N ASN A 151 -5.29 12.87 13.77
CA ASN A 151 -6.54 13.62 13.94
C ASN A 151 -7.56 12.93 14.87
N LYS A 152 -7.22 11.79 15.49
CA LYS A 152 -8.09 11.12 16.48
C LYS A 152 -7.85 11.62 17.91
N ASN A 153 -8.84 11.41 18.79
CA ASN A 153 -8.71 11.64 20.22
C ASN A 153 -7.97 10.46 20.87
N ILE A 154 -6.65 10.49 20.82
CA ILE A 154 -5.73 9.51 21.41
C ILE A 154 -4.55 10.23 22.05
N ASP A 155 -3.81 9.58 22.94
CA ASP A 155 -2.61 10.15 23.55
C ASP A 155 -1.47 10.26 22.51
N LYS A 156 -0.93 11.47 22.33
CA LYS A 156 0.19 11.78 21.41
C LYS A 156 1.35 12.47 22.12
N SER A 157 1.33 12.49 23.45
CA SER A 157 2.34 13.17 24.28
C SER A 157 3.76 12.73 23.97
N ALA A 158 3.96 11.47 23.59
CA ALA A 158 5.28 10.90 23.30
C ALA A 158 5.87 11.29 21.93
N ILE A 159 5.06 11.86 21.02
CA ILE A 159 5.48 12.19 19.65
C ILE A 159 5.48 13.70 19.35
N THR A 160 5.17 14.54 20.35
CA THR A 160 5.03 16.01 20.20
C THR A 160 6.29 16.76 20.65
N THR A 161 7.43 16.08 20.79
CA THR A 161 8.68 16.73 21.17
C THR A 161 9.28 17.41 19.93
N GLU A 162 9.07 18.73 19.82
CA GLU A 162 9.82 19.64 18.93
C GLU A 162 11.15 20.06 19.57
#